data_AF-A0A1I3NFI5-F1
#
_entry.id   AF-A0A1I3NFI5-F1
#
_cell.length_a   1.000
_cell.length_b   1.000
_cell.length_c   1.000
_cell.angle_alpha   90.00
_cell.angle_beta   90.00
_cell.angle_gamma   90.00
#
_symmetry.space_group_name_H-M   'P 1'
#
loop_
_entity.id
_entity.type
_entity.pdbx_description
1 polymer ?
#
loop_
_entity_poly.entity_id
_entity_poly.type
_entity_poly.pdbx_seq_one_letter_code
_entity_poly.pdbx_strand_id
1 'polypeptide(L)'
;MKRAIAMMTGALLALPAAAQAQSDAQDDMAAKVRSLALAIGNAYACTPEDGRTTFKEEAHHLFDLIVQDVGSDLAFLYATGVGYGSAVEASEIDCPAMLEQWEGIRTDYDLKAEE
;
A
#
# COMPACT_ATOMS: atom_id res chain seq x y z
N MET A 1 57.26 15.37 -33.06
CA MET A 1 55.88 15.72 -33.48
C MET A 1 55.18 14.45 -33.95
N LYS A 2 54.18 13.96 -33.20
CA LYS A 2 53.19 12.99 -33.70
C LYS A 2 51.94 13.12 -32.82
N ARG A 3 50.93 13.81 -33.36
CA ARG A 3 49.61 13.98 -32.76
C ARG A 3 48.79 12.73 -33.07
N ALA A 4 48.29 12.05 -32.06
CA ALA A 4 47.22 11.06 -32.20
C ALA A 4 45.89 11.75 -31.86
N ILE A 5 44.95 11.72 -32.80
CA ILE A 5 43.61 12.30 -32.72
C ILE A 5 42.60 11.16 -32.62
N ALA A 6 41.61 11.36 -31.73
CA ALA A 6 40.27 10.77 -31.68
C ALA A 6 40.18 9.25 -31.40
N MET A 7 39.16 8.72 -30.73
CA MET A 7 37.77 9.15 -30.59
C MET A 7 37.30 8.94 -29.14
N MET A 8 36.77 9.98 -28.50
CA MET A 8 35.91 9.77 -27.33
C MET A 8 34.51 9.44 -27.85
N THR A 9 34.15 8.18 -27.68
CA THR A 9 32.81 7.62 -27.82
C THR A 9 31.85 8.45 -26.98
N GLY A 10 31.06 9.30 -27.62
CA GLY A 10 29.95 10.00 -26.99
C GLY A 10 28.85 9.02 -26.65
N ALA A 11 28.95 8.37 -25.49
CA ALA A 11 27.84 7.65 -24.90
C ALA A 11 26.80 8.69 -24.46
N LEU A 12 25.66 8.70 -25.16
CA LEU A 12 24.46 9.44 -24.80
C LEU A 12 24.04 9.07 -23.36
N LEU A 13 24.35 9.97 -22.41
CA LEU A 13 23.84 9.95 -21.04
C LEU A 13 22.34 10.33 -21.05
N ALA A 14 21.48 9.43 -21.48
CA ALA A 14 20.02 9.58 -21.43
C ALA A 14 19.37 8.77 -20.29
N LEU A 15 20.15 8.37 -19.27
CA LEU A 15 19.70 7.50 -18.17
C LEU A 15 19.09 8.16 -16.91
N PRO A 16 19.28 9.46 -16.57
CA PRO A 16 18.83 9.92 -15.25
C PRO A 16 17.31 10.15 -15.15
N ALA A 17 16.61 10.43 -16.25
CA ALA A 17 15.18 10.76 -16.22
C ALA A 17 14.28 9.54 -15.94
N ALA A 18 14.64 8.36 -16.44
CA ALA A 18 13.84 7.14 -16.25
C ALA A 18 13.95 6.59 -14.82
N ALA A 19 15.13 6.68 -14.21
CA ALA A 19 15.34 6.24 -12.83
C ALA A 19 14.59 7.12 -11.82
N GLN A 20 14.55 8.43 -12.06
CA GLN A 20 13.84 9.36 -11.18
C GLN A 20 12.32 9.17 -11.25
N ALA A 21 11.76 9.00 -12.46
CA ALA A 21 10.33 8.75 -12.63
C ALA A 21 9.85 7.45 -11.97
N GLN A 22 10.70 6.41 -11.93
CA GLN A 22 10.39 5.17 -11.24
C GLN A 22 10.40 5.33 -9.71
N SER A 23 11.32 6.14 -9.17
CA SER A 23 11.38 6.47 -7.74
C SER A 23 10.12 7.22 -7.30
N ASP A 24 9.76 8.27 -8.04
CA ASP A 24 8.58 9.09 -7.73
C ASP A 24 7.29 8.25 -7.73
N ALA A 25 7.16 7.33 -8.70
CA ALA A 25 6.01 6.42 -8.77
C ALA A 25 5.95 5.40 -7.61
N GLN A 26 7.10 4.93 -7.11
CA GLN A 26 7.15 4.05 -5.95
C GLN A 26 6.75 4.79 -4.66
N ASP A 27 7.22 6.02 -4.48
CA ASP A 27 6.88 6.84 -3.32
C ASP A 27 5.38 7.17 -3.30
N ASP A 28 4.81 7.50 -4.47
CA ASP A 28 3.37 7.73 -4.63
C ASP A 28 2.55 6.48 -4.29
N MET A 29 3.01 5.30 -4.70
CA MET A 29 2.34 4.04 -4.37
C MET A 29 2.42 3.74 -2.87
N ALA A 30 3.58 3.93 -2.26
CA ALA A 30 3.78 3.74 -0.83
C ALA A 30 2.86 4.65 0.00
N ALA A 31 2.71 5.92 -0.41
CA ALA A 31 1.79 6.86 0.23
C ALA A 31 0.33 6.38 0.16
N LYS A 32 -0.10 5.86 -1.00
CA LYS A 32 -1.46 5.31 -1.18
C LYS A 32 -1.69 4.07 -0.33
N VAL A 33 -0.75 3.13 -0.34
CA VAL A 33 -0.83 1.90 0.48
C VAL A 33 -0.90 2.25 1.96
N ARG A 34 -0.09 3.21 2.41
CA ARG A 34 -0.14 3.68 3.81
C ARG A 34 -1.51 4.29 4.15
N SER A 35 -2.05 5.14 3.28
CA SER A 35 -3.37 5.74 3.51
C SER A 35 -4.48 4.70 3.57
N LEU A 36 -4.46 3.72 2.66
CA LEU A 36 -5.39 2.60 2.63
C LEU A 36 -5.30 1.79 3.93
N ALA A 37 -4.08 1.42 4.34
CA ALA A 37 -3.83 0.62 5.53
C ALA A 37 -4.31 1.31 6.81
N LEU A 38 -4.06 2.62 6.95
CA LEU A 38 -4.55 3.39 8.09
C LEU A 38 -6.08 3.43 8.13
N ALA A 39 -6.74 3.63 6.98
CA ALA A 39 -8.20 3.63 6.90
C ALA A 39 -8.80 2.26 7.30
N ILE A 40 -8.21 1.17 6.83
CA ILE A 40 -8.64 -0.20 7.20
C ILE A 40 -8.39 -0.47 8.68
N GLY A 41 -7.23 -0.06 9.22
CA GLY A 41 -6.96 -0.16 10.65
C GLY A 41 -8.01 0.59 11.49
N ASN A 42 -8.33 1.82 11.10
CA ASN A 42 -9.36 2.62 11.75
C ASN A 42 -10.75 1.95 11.65
N ALA A 43 -11.09 1.37 10.50
CA ALA A 43 -12.32 0.60 10.33
C ALA A 43 -12.37 -0.59 11.30
N TYR A 44 -11.26 -1.33 11.47
CA TYR A 44 -11.19 -2.41 12.46
C TYR A 44 -11.42 -1.93 13.90
N ALA A 45 -10.85 -0.78 14.28
CA ALA A 45 -11.08 -0.21 15.61
C ALA A 45 -12.57 0.07 15.87
N CYS A 46 -13.31 0.47 14.83
CA CYS A 46 -14.75 0.70 14.83
C CYS A 46 -15.60 -0.58 14.71
N THR A 47 -15.01 -1.70 14.31
CA THR A 47 -15.74 -2.97 14.12
C THR A 47 -16.16 -3.58 15.46
N PRO A 48 -17.45 -3.90 15.64
CA PRO A 48 -17.96 -4.61 16.82
C PRO A 48 -17.27 -5.96 17.05
N GLU A 49 -17.21 -6.41 18.31
CA GLU A 49 -16.42 -7.60 18.67
C GLU A 49 -16.81 -8.87 17.91
N ASP A 50 -18.10 -9.06 17.62
CA ASP A 50 -18.63 -10.21 16.89
C ASP A 50 -18.24 -10.22 15.39
N GLY A 51 -17.92 -9.06 14.80
CA GLY A 51 -17.46 -8.94 13.42
C GLY A 51 -15.93 -8.95 13.25
N ARG A 52 -15.15 -8.88 14.34
CA ARG A 52 -13.69 -8.69 14.26
C ARG A 52 -12.93 -9.88 13.66
N THR A 53 -13.44 -11.11 13.82
CA THR A 53 -12.81 -12.29 13.23
C THR A 53 -12.90 -12.25 11.71
N THR A 54 -14.12 -12.11 11.18
CA THR A 54 -14.39 -11.96 9.74
C THR A 54 -13.60 -10.80 9.14
N PHE A 55 -13.56 -9.64 9.81
CA PHE A 55 -12.76 -8.51 9.35
C PHE A 55 -11.28 -8.90 9.15
N LYS A 56 -10.68 -9.60 10.12
CA LYS A 56 -9.27 -9.99 10.05
C LYS A 56 -9.00 -10.93 8.88
N GLU A 57 -9.87 -11.91 8.68
CA GLU A 57 -9.76 -12.86 7.57
C GLU A 57 -9.83 -12.15 6.23
N GLU A 58 -10.79 -11.23 6.06
CA GLU A 58 -10.90 -10.41 4.85
C GLU A 58 -9.69 -9.47 4.66
N ALA A 59 -9.19 -8.86 5.74
CA ALA A 59 -8.00 -8.00 5.70
C ALA A 59 -6.72 -8.79 5.40
N HIS A 60 -6.64 -10.06 5.78
CA HIS A 60 -5.58 -10.98 5.38
C HIS A 60 -5.71 -11.36 3.90
N HIS A 61 -6.91 -11.65 3.42
CA HIS A 61 -7.11 -11.88 1.98
C HIS A 61 -6.67 -10.68 1.15
N LEU A 62 -6.98 -9.45 1.59
CA LEU A 62 -6.47 -8.24 0.94
C LEU A 62 -4.95 -8.11 1.02
N PHE A 63 -4.33 -8.48 2.15
CA PHE A 63 -2.86 -8.55 2.25
C PHE A 63 -2.28 -9.49 1.21
N ASP A 64 -2.85 -10.68 1.02
CA ASP A 64 -2.37 -11.65 0.03
C ASP A 64 -2.47 -11.11 -1.40
N LEU A 65 -3.55 -10.39 -1.73
CA LEU A 65 -3.70 -9.70 -3.01
C LEU A 65 -2.62 -8.61 -3.19
N ILE A 66 -2.35 -7.82 -2.16
CA ILE A 66 -1.31 -6.78 -2.19
C ILE A 66 0.08 -7.40 -2.40
N VAL A 67 0.40 -8.51 -1.70
CA VAL A 67 1.66 -9.22 -1.89
C VAL A 67 1.82 -9.68 -3.34
N GLN A 68 0.75 -10.22 -3.94
CA GLN A 68 0.76 -10.72 -5.32
C GLN A 68 0.94 -9.61 -6.35
N ASP A 69 0.27 -8.47 -6.15
CA ASP A 69 0.23 -7.40 -7.15
C ASP A 69 1.42 -6.44 -7.07
N VAL A 70 1.83 -6.07 -5.86
CA VAL A 70 2.80 -4.98 -5.66
C VAL A 70 4.01 -5.36 -4.80
N GLY A 71 4.06 -6.62 -4.33
CA GLY A 71 5.23 -7.20 -3.67
C GLY A 71 5.29 -6.97 -2.15
N SER A 72 6.29 -7.61 -1.54
CA SER A 72 6.41 -7.75 -0.08
C SER A 72 6.62 -6.44 0.67
N ASP A 73 7.31 -5.47 0.07
CA ASP A 73 7.67 -4.23 0.77
C ASP A 73 6.43 -3.37 1.03
N LEU A 74 5.56 -3.24 0.02
CA LEU A 74 4.29 -2.54 0.15
C LEU A 74 3.29 -3.33 0.99
N ALA A 75 3.29 -4.66 0.90
CA ALA A 75 2.49 -5.50 1.78
C ALA A 75 2.89 -5.35 3.26
N PHE A 76 4.19 -5.23 3.56
CA PHE A 76 4.67 -4.94 4.91
C PHE A 76 4.23 -3.56 5.38
N LEU A 77 4.30 -2.53 4.52
CA LEU A 77 3.78 -1.21 4.82
C LEU A 77 2.27 -1.25 5.11
N TYR A 78 1.52 -2.05 4.35
CA TYR A 78 0.10 -2.27 4.61
C TYR A 78 -0.13 -2.89 5.99
N ALA A 79 0.51 -4.03 6.29
CA ALA A 79 0.27 -4.76 7.54
C ALA A 79 0.60 -3.90 8.77
N THR A 80 1.71 -3.15 8.72
CA THR A 80 2.10 -2.23 9.78
C THR A 80 1.16 -1.03 9.90
N GLY A 81 0.67 -0.49 8.79
CA GLY A 81 -0.32 0.59 8.77
C GLY A 81 -1.67 0.17 9.36
N VAL A 82 -2.16 -1.02 9.02
CA VAL A 82 -3.40 -1.59 9.62
C VAL A 82 -3.23 -1.78 11.12
N GLY A 83 -2.10 -2.34 11.55
CA GLY A 83 -1.76 -2.49 12.97
C GLY A 83 -1.73 -1.15 13.72
N TYR A 84 -1.19 -0.09 13.12
CA TYR A 84 -1.19 1.24 13.71
C TYR A 84 -2.60 1.84 13.79
N GLY A 85 -3.36 1.83 12.70
CA GLY A 85 -4.72 2.41 12.67
C GLY A 85 -5.68 1.69 13.62
N SER A 86 -5.54 0.37 13.77
CA SER A 86 -6.36 -0.43 14.69
C SER A 86 -6.13 -0.14 16.17
N ALA A 87 -5.05 0.55 16.52
CA ALA A 87 -4.75 0.95 17.89
C ALA A 87 -5.32 2.34 18.26
N VAL A 88 -5.93 3.05 17.31
CA VAL A 88 -6.57 4.34 17.56
C VAL A 88 -7.90 4.13 18.29
N GLU A 89 -8.20 4.99 19.27
CA GLU A 89 -9.46 4.91 20.02
C GLU A 89 -10.64 5.26 19.11
N ALA A 90 -11.69 4.43 19.14
CA ALA A 90 -12.85 4.62 18.26
C ALA A 90 -13.57 5.97 18.45
N SER A 91 -13.43 6.60 19.63
CA SER A 91 -13.98 7.93 19.91
C SER A 91 -13.30 9.07 19.12
N GLU A 92 -12.12 8.82 18.56
CA GLU A 92 -11.36 9.76 17.74
C GLU A 92 -11.57 9.55 16.23
N ILE A 93 -12.42 8.58 15.86
CA ILE A 93 -12.63 8.12 14.48
C ILE A 93 -14.07 8.41 14.05
N ASP A 94 -14.25 8.84 12.81
CA ASP A 94 -15.56 8.83 12.15
C ASP A 94 -15.92 7.39 11.74
N CYS A 95 -16.40 6.61 12.73
CA CYS A 95 -16.67 5.19 12.53
C CYS A 95 -17.68 4.89 11.41
N PRO A 96 -18.80 5.63 11.24
CA PRO A 96 -19.69 5.43 10.10
C PRO A 96 -18.95 5.51 8.75
N ALA A 97 -18.12 6.53 8.57
CA ALA A 97 -17.36 6.71 7.32
C ALA A 97 -16.32 5.58 7.10
N MET A 98 -15.61 5.17 8.16
CA MET A 98 -14.61 4.11 8.04
C MET A 98 -15.24 2.75 7.73
N LEU A 99 -16.39 2.44 8.34
CA LEU A 99 -17.12 1.20 8.06
C LEU A 99 -17.72 1.18 6.65
N GLU A 100 -18.24 2.32 6.16
CA GLU A 100 -18.69 2.46 4.77
C GLU A 100 -17.54 2.25 3.77
N GLN A 101 -16.38 2.86 4.05
CA GLN A 101 -15.20 2.69 3.21
C GLN A 101 -14.73 1.22 3.19
N TRP A 102 -14.73 0.55 4.35
CA TRP A 102 -14.38 -0.87 4.44
C TRP A 102 -15.33 -1.75 3.63
N GLU A 103 -16.64 -1.49 3.68
CA GLU A 103 -17.62 -2.22 2.88
C GLU A 103 -17.40 -2.05 1.37
N GLY A 104 -17.03 -0.84 0.94
CA GLY A 104 -16.62 -0.58 -0.44
C GLY A 104 -15.42 -1.43 -0.85
N ILE A 105 -14.37 -1.45 -0.02
CA ILE A 105 -13.16 -2.27 -0.27
C ILE A 105 -13.50 -3.76 -0.33
N ARG A 106 -14.32 -4.26 0.61
CA ARG A 106 -14.76 -5.67 0.62
C ARG A 106 -15.45 -6.04 -0.68
N THR A 107 -16.32 -5.16 -1.17
CA THR A 107 -17.08 -5.37 -2.40
C THR A 107 -16.17 -5.33 -3.63
N ASP A 108 -15.32 -4.31 -3.73
CA ASP A 108 -14.46 -4.08 -4.91
C ASP A 108 -13.44 -5.19 -5.12
N TYR A 109 -12.90 -5.75 -4.02
CA TYR A 109 -11.90 -6.81 -4.04
C TYR A 109 -12.50 -8.22 -3.82
N ASP A 110 -13.82 -8.33 -3.71
CA ASP A 110 -14.54 -9.58 -3.41
C ASP A 110 -13.91 -10.35 -2.24
N LEU A 111 -13.66 -9.63 -1.13
CA LEU A 111 -12.92 -10.20 0.00
C LEU A 111 -13.69 -11.35 0.65
N LYS A 112 -12.95 -12.41 1.01
CA LYS A 112 -13.51 -13.62 1.62
C LYS A 112 -12.97 -13.80 3.02
N ALA A 113 -13.84 -14.16 3.94
CA ALA A 113 -13.44 -14.82 5.17
C ALA A 113 -12.96 -16.24 4.85
N GLU A 114 -11.92 -16.72 5.53
CA GLU A 114 -11.52 -18.12 5.43
C GLU A 114 -12.60 -19.00 6.09
N GLU A 115 -13.09 -20.02 5.38
CA GLU A 115 -14.14 -20.96 5.86
C GLU A 115 -13.65 -21.95 6.93
#